data_AF-A0A1I0G9C2-F1
#
_entry.id   AF-A0A1I0G9C2-F1
#
_cell.length_a   1.000
_cell.length_b   1.000
_cell.length_c   1.000
_cell.angle_alpha   90.00
_cell.angle_beta   90.00
_cell.angle_gamma   90.00
#
_symmetry.space_group_name_H-M   'P 1'
#
loop_
_entity.id
_entity.type
_entity.pdbx_description
1 polymer ?
#
loop_
_entity_poly.entity_id
_entity_poly.type
_entity_poly.pdbx_seq_one_letter_code
_entity_poly.pdbx_strand_id
1 'polypeptide(L)' 'MKDRYMLYTQNGVLENVMSRDEAIEKVKQYQEHGIDVYIVSETEGQRIMENNDEFHRPKWE' A
#
# COMPACT_ATOMS: atom_id res chain seq x y z
N MET A 1 19.60 2.90 3.99
CA MET A 1 18.34 3.23 4.69
C MET A 1 17.46 1.99 4.63
N LYS A 2 16.69 1.69 5.68
CA LYS A 2 15.78 0.54 5.68
C LYS A 2 14.48 1.02 5.04
N ASP A 3 14.18 0.55 3.83
CA ASP A 3 12.96 0.96 3.13
C ASP A 3 11.73 0.49 3.91
N ARG A 4 10.77 1.39 4.06
CA ARG A 4 9.53 1.21 4.81
C ARG A 4 8.34 1.33 3.88
N TYR A 5 7.33 0.51 4.11
CA TYR A 5 6.20 0.34 3.20
C TYR A 5 4.87 0.48 3.96
N MET A 6 3.84 0.85 3.21
CA MET A 6 2.44 0.91 3.64
C MET A 6 1.58 0.18 2.62
N LEU A 7 0.31 -0.02 2.95
CA LEU A 7 -0.65 -0.67 2.07
C LEU A 7 -1.73 0.31 1.64
N TYR A 8 -2.03 0.35 0.35
CA TYR A 8 -3.14 1.10 -0.20
C TYR A 8 -4.28 0.16 -0.59
N THR A 9 -5.49 0.50 -0.16
CA THR A 9 -6.73 -0.22 -0.45
C THR A 9 -7.69 0.71 -1.19
N GLN A 10 -8.83 0.19 -1.65
CA GLN A 10 -9.90 1.03 -2.22
C GLN A 10 -10.41 2.11 -1.25
N ASN A 11 -10.19 1.93 0.06
CA ASN A 11 -10.59 2.87 1.11
C ASN A 11 -9.45 3.83 1.53
N GLY A 12 -8.31 3.81 0.82
CA GLY A 12 -7.15 4.64 1.13
C GLY A 12 -5.98 3.85 1.73
N VAL A 13 -4.99 4.60 2.24
CA VAL A 13 -3.76 4.06 2.82
C VAL A 13 -4.02 3.58 4.26
N LEU A 14 -3.50 2.40 4.59
CA LEU A 14 -3.46 1.91 5.96
C LEU A 14 -2.29 2.55 6.70
N GLU A 15 -2.54 3.15 7.86
CA GLU A 15 -1.55 3.90 8.66
C GLU A 15 -0.38 3.04 9.20
N ASN A 16 -0.42 1.72 9.02
CA ASN A 16 0.63 0.83 9.47
C ASN A 16 1.82 0.82 8.52
N VAL A 17 2.95 1.30 9.02
CA VAL A 17 4.27 1.18 8.37
C VAL A 17 4.88 -0.18 8.70
N MET A 18 5.37 -0.88 7.68
CA MET A 18 5.91 -2.24 7.80
C MET A 18 7.13 -2.47 6.90
N SER A 19 7.81 -3.59 7.13
CA SER A 19 8.88 -4.06 6.26
C SER A 19 8.34 -4.62 4.94
N ARG A 20 9.23 -4.83 3.97
CA ARG A 20 8.87 -5.40 2.67
C ARG A 20 8.21 -6.78 2.80
N ASP A 21 8.78 -7.63 3.65
CA ASP A 21 8.32 -9.02 3.80
C ASP A 21 6.93 -9.06 4.44
N GLU A 22 6.69 -8.24 5.47
CA GLU A 22 5.38 -8.07 6.09
C GLU A 22 4.34 -7.51 5.10
N ALA A 23 4.72 -6.56 4.26
CA ALA A 23 3.82 -6.00 3.24
C ALA A 23 3.42 -7.07 2.20
N ILE A 24 4.37 -7.88 1.73
CA ILE A 24 4.11 -8.97 0.80
C ILE A 24 3.18 -10.01 1.42
N GLU A 25 3.43 -10.39 2.68
CA GLU A 25 2.59 -11.36 3.39
C GLU A 25 1.16 -10.85 3.55
N LYS A 26 0.99 -9.59 3.97
CA LYS A 26 -0.34 -9.00 4.09
C LYS A 26 -1.08 -8.92 2.76
N VAL A 27 -0.42 -8.52 1.68
CA VAL A 27 -1.07 -8.48 0.35
C VAL A 27 -1.59 -9.85 -0.05
N LYS A 28 -0.83 -10.92 0.19
CA LYS A 28 -1.30 -12.30 -0.06
C LYS A 28 -2.53 -12.64 0.77
N GLN A 29 -2.52 -12.30 2.06
CA GLN A 29 -3.67 -12.50 2.94
C GLN A 29 -4.91 -11.74 2.44
N TYR A 30 -4.78 -10.48 2.04
CA TYR A 30 -5.90 -9.72 1.47
C TYR A 30 -6.40 -10.31 0.14
N GLN A 31 -5.48 -10.77 -0.72
CA GLN A 31 -5.81 -11.41 -1.97
C GLN A 31 -6.58 -12.72 -1.78
N GLU A 32 -6.24 -13.52 -0.77
CA GLU A 32 -7.01 -14.72 -0.39
C GLU A 32 -8.46 -14.40 -0.01
N HIS A 33 -8.73 -13.19 0.46
CA HIS A 33 -10.06 -12.68 0.79
C HIS A 33 -10.73 -11.91 -0.38
N GLY A 34 -10.11 -11.90 -1.57
CA GLY A 34 -10.61 -11.19 -2.75
C GLY A 34 -10.50 -9.67 -2.67
N ILE A 35 -9.60 -9.15 -1.82
CA ILE A 35 -9.39 -7.71 -1.65
C ILE A 35 -8.11 -7.30 -2.37
N ASP A 36 -8.24 -6.40 -3.34
CA ASP A 36 -7.09 -5.82 -4.04
C ASP A 36 -6.37 -4.78 -3.15
N VAL A 37 -5.07 -5.01 -2.94
CA VAL A 37 -4.22 -4.15 -2.11
C VAL A 37 -2.89 -3.91 -2.82
N TYR A 38 -2.38 -2.69 -2.70
CA TYR A 38 -1.13 -2.25 -3.32
C TYR A 38 -0.10 -1.92 -2.24
N ILE A 39 1.15 -2.30 -2.48
CA ILE A 39 2.28 -1.89 -1.62
C ILE A 39 2.77 -0.54 -2.12
N VAL A 40 2.85 0.44 -1.23
CA VAL A 40 3.41 1.77 -1.51
C VAL A 40 4.57 2.06 -0.56
N SER A 41 5.49 2.94 -0.95
CA SER A 41 6.51 3.43 -0.02
C SER A 41 5.84 4.29 1.06
N GLU A 42 6.47 4.42 2.23
CA GLU A 42 6.00 5.31 3.29
C GLU A 42 5.81 6.76 2.80
N THR A 43 6.77 7.27 2.00
CA THR A 43 6.68 8.63 1.44
C THR A 43 5.47 8.80 0.53
N GLU A 44 5.17 7.81 -0.31
CA GLU A 44 3.99 7.84 -1.17
C GLU A 44 2.70 7.70 -0.37
N GLY A 45 2.68 6.82 0.63
CA GLY A 45 1.56 6.67 1.55
C GLY A 45 1.23 7.98 2.27
N GLN A 46 2.26 8.68 2.78
CA GLN A 46 2.12 9.99 3.40
C GLN A 46 1.59 11.04 2.42
N ARG A 47 2.14 11.11 1.19
CA ARG A 47 1.64 12.03 0.14
C ARG A 47 0.15 11.85 -0.11
N ILE A 48 -0.30 10.60 -0.24
CA ILE A 48 -1.72 10.27 -0.48
C ILE A 48 -2.59 10.72 0.70
N MET A 49 -2.17 10.44 1.94
CA MET A 49 -2.92 10.79 3.15
C MET A 49 -2.98 12.31 3.39
N GLU A 50 -1.87 13.02 3.23
CA GLU A 50 -1.77 14.45 3.56
C GLU A 50 -2.49 15.33 2.53
N ASN A 51 -2.40 14.99 1.25
CA ASN A 51 -2.98 15.79 0.17
C ASN A 51 -4.36 15.30 -0.27
N ASN A 52 -4.87 14.21 0.32
CA ASN A 52 -6.05 13.49 -0.17
C ASN A 52 -5.95 13.20 -1.69
N ASP A 53 -4.74 12.84 -2.11
CA ASP A 53 -4.34 12.70 -3.51
C ASP A 53 -4.75 11.34 -4.07
N GLU A 54 -5.02 11.24 -5.37
CA GLU A 54 -5.36 9.96 -5.99
C GLU A 54 -4.13 9.03 -6.10
N PHE A 55 -4.36 7.74 -5.81
CA PHE A 55 -3.38 6.70 -6.09
C PHE A 55 -3.52 6.23 -7.55
N HIS A 56 -2.52 6.53 -8.36
CA HIS A 56 -2.47 6.08 -9.74
C HIS A 56 -2.09 4.60 -9.81
N ARG A 57 -3.10 3.73 -9.89
CA ARG A 57 -2.90 2.29 -10.02
C ARG A 57 -2.08 1.97 -11.28
N PRO A 58 -1.02 1.15 -11.17
CA PRO A 58 -0.27 0.71 -12.34
C PRO A 58 -1.20 -0.08 -13.27
N LYS A 59 -1.18 0.27 -14.55
CA LYS A 59 -1.88 -0.48 -15.60
C LYS A 59 -0.92 -1.52 -16.16
N TRP A 60 -1.36 -2.77 -16.21
CA TRP A 60 -0.69 -3.82 -16.96
C TRP A 60 -1.32 -3.83 -18.34
N GLU A 61 -0.64 -3.29 -19.34
CA GLU A 61 -0.96 -3.47 -20.77
C GLU A 61 -0.25 -4.71 -21.33
#